data_AF-A0A832JAU4-F1
#
_entry.id   AF-A0A832JAU4-F1
#
_cell.length_a   1.000
_cell.length_b   1.000
_cell.length_c   1.000
_cell.angle_alpha   90.00
_cell.angle_beta   90.00
_cell.angle_gamma   90.00
#
_symmetry.space_group_name_H-M   'P 1'
#
loop_
_entity.id
_entity.type
_entity.pdbx_description
1 polymer ?
#
loop_
_entity_poly.entity_id
_entity_poly.type
_entity_poly.pdbx_seq_one_letter_code
_entity_poly.pdbx_strand_id
1 'polypeptide(L)'
;PQSLKRRGFTFIELMVVALIIGVLVAILLPVFSQAKEKGWQAQCQANLKQIWAALVLYAQEHQGRFPPGNDLAPLLPYLRSEEVLHCPLEARFGRAHGSYVYQGGFGLDSDPRIPLARCLQNHSGGHPFLFADGKGRWFPERFQERGGPVLGIPFEGR
;
A
#
# COMPACT_ATOMS: atom_id res chain seq x y z
N PRO A 1 -5.66 63.92 -18.92
CA PRO A 1 -6.18 63.04 -17.84
C PRO A 1 -7.49 62.34 -18.27
N GLN A 2 -7.40 61.08 -18.72
CA GLN A 2 -8.58 60.29 -19.13
C GLN A 2 -8.94 59.30 -18.02
N SER A 3 -10.15 59.41 -17.47
CA SER A 3 -10.67 58.49 -16.46
C SER A 3 -11.08 57.16 -17.11
N LEU A 4 -10.34 56.10 -16.78
CA LEU A 4 -10.70 54.74 -17.18
C LEU A 4 -12.02 54.35 -16.48
N LYS A 5 -13.12 54.29 -17.24
CA LYS A 5 -14.41 53.76 -16.78
C LYS A 5 -14.19 52.34 -16.26
N ARG A 6 -14.37 52.12 -14.95
CA ARG A 6 -14.41 50.79 -14.35
C ARG A 6 -15.68 50.08 -14.85
N ARG A 7 -15.52 48.99 -15.61
CA ARG A 7 -16.62 48.09 -15.97
C ARG A 7 -17.05 47.32 -14.72
N GLY A 8 -18.32 47.38 -14.36
CA GLY A 8 -18.90 46.56 -13.30
C GLY A 8 -19.11 45.12 -13.78
N PHE A 9 -18.80 44.16 -12.92
CA PHE A 9 -19.00 42.73 -13.20
C PHE A 9 -20.50 42.42 -13.15
N THR A 10 -21.05 41.79 -14.18
CA THR A 10 -22.46 41.40 -14.18
C THR A 10 -22.63 40.11 -13.38
N PHE A 11 -23.75 39.97 -12.66
CA PHE A 11 -24.06 38.74 -11.91
C PHE A 11 -24.09 37.49 -12.82
N ILE A 12 -24.47 37.68 -14.08
CA ILE A 12 -24.52 36.64 -15.11
C ILE A 12 -23.12 36.12 -15.47
N GLU A 13 -22.12 37.00 -15.60
CA GLU A 13 -20.73 36.59 -15.85
C GLU A 13 -20.21 35.70 -14.71
N LEU A 14 -20.56 36.02 -13.46
CA LEU A 14 -20.15 35.20 -12.31
C LEU A 14 -20.84 33.84 -12.30
N MET A 15 -22.15 33.82 -12.58
CA MET A 15 -22.95 32.59 -12.59
C MET A 15 -22.49 31.60 -13.66
N VAL A 16 -22.21 32.07 -14.88
CA VAL A 16 -21.76 31.19 -15.98
C VAL A 16 -20.42 30.53 -15.62
N VAL A 17 -19.48 31.28 -15.04
CA VAL A 17 -18.17 30.74 -14.65
C VAL A 17 -18.31 29.70 -13.55
N ALA A 18 -19.12 29.96 -12.52
CA ALA A 18 -19.38 28.99 -11.47
C ALA A 18 -20.05 27.71 -12.00
N LEU A 19 -20.95 27.84 -12.98
CA LEU A 19 -21.62 26.71 -13.63
C LEU A 19 -20.61 25.83 -14.39
N ILE A 20 -19.72 26.45 -15.17
CA ILE A 20 -18.68 25.72 -15.92
C ILE A 20 -17.71 25.03 -14.95
N ILE A 21 -17.23 25.72 -13.90
CA ILE A 21 -16.33 25.11 -12.89
C ILE A 21 -17.02 23.94 -12.19
N GLY A 22 -18.30 24.05 -11.87
CA GLY A 22 -19.08 22.97 -11.24
C GLY A 22 -19.12 21.70 -12.09
N VAL A 23 -19.37 21.83 -13.40
CA VAL A 23 -19.36 20.69 -14.33
C VAL A 23 -17.97 20.05 -14.42
N LEU A 24 -16.91 20.87 -14.49
CA LEU A 24 -15.53 20.36 -14.53
C LEU A 24 -15.17 19.58 -13.25
N VAL A 25 -15.45 20.15 -12.07
CA VAL A 25 -15.17 19.49 -10.78
C VAL A 25 -15.96 18.19 -10.61
N ALA A 26 -17.22 18.15 -11.04
CA ALA A 26 -18.06 16.95 -10.98
C ALA A 26 -17.44 15.76 -11.75
N ILE A 27 -16.74 16.02 -12.86
CA ILE A 27 -16.05 14.98 -13.64
C ILE A 27 -14.67 14.64 -13.03
N LEU A 28 -13.95 15.63 -12.48
CA LEU A 28 -12.60 15.43 -11.94
C LEU A 28 -12.58 14.64 -10.62
N LEU A 29 -13.51 14.89 -9.70
CA LEU A 29 -13.54 14.26 -8.38
C LEU A 29 -13.57 12.72 -8.40
N PRO A 30 -14.46 12.04 -9.17
CA PRO A 30 -14.51 10.58 -9.18
C PRO A 30 -13.30 9.91 -9.82
N VAL A 31 -12.60 10.61 -10.72
CA VAL A 31 -11.36 10.12 -11.34
C VAL A 31 -10.18 10.26 -10.38
N PHE A 32 -10.11 11.37 -9.66
CA PHE A 32 -9.04 11.63 -8.71
C PHE A 32 -9.07 10.65 -7.51
N SER A 33 -10.25 10.27 -7.02
CA SER A 33 -10.36 9.28 -5.93
C SER A 33 -9.80 7.91 -6.33
N GLN A 34 -10.06 7.46 -7.56
CA GLN A 34 -9.51 6.20 -8.10
C GLN A 34 -7.99 6.26 -8.29
N ALA A 35 -7.47 7.41 -8.75
CA ALA A 35 -6.03 7.60 -8.91
C ALA A 35 -5.30 7.55 -7.57
N LYS A 36 -5.87 8.19 -6.53
CA LYS A 36 -5.33 8.17 -5.16
C LYS A 36 -5.25 6.75 -4.61
N GLU A 37 -6.32 5.98 -4.77
CA GLU A 37 -6.40 4.60 -4.32
C GLU A 37 -5.32 3.70 -4.97
N LYS A 38 -5.12 3.83 -6.29
CA LYS A 38 -4.02 3.15 -7.01
C LYS A 38 -2.64 3.58 -6.50
N GLY A 39 -2.48 4.85 -6.12
CA GLY A 39 -1.26 5.35 -5.49
C GLY A 39 -0.96 4.65 -4.16
N TRP A 40 -1.98 4.45 -3.33
CA TRP A 40 -1.84 3.71 -2.07
C TRP A 40 -1.48 2.24 -2.28
N GLN A 41 -2.08 1.58 -3.27
CA GLN A 41 -1.71 0.22 -3.65
C GLN A 41 -0.23 0.12 -4.08
N ALA A 42 0.20 1.02 -4.96
CA ALA A 42 1.59 1.05 -5.44
C ALA A 42 2.59 1.28 -4.31
N GLN A 43 2.26 2.17 -3.38
CA GLN A 43 3.08 2.43 -2.19
C GLN A 43 3.15 1.21 -1.27
N CYS A 44 2.03 0.53 -1.03
CA CYS A 44 1.99 -0.69 -0.21
C CYS A 44 2.86 -1.81 -0.82
N GLN A 45 2.82 -1.98 -2.15
CA GLN A 45 3.70 -2.91 -2.86
C GLN A 45 5.18 -2.50 -2.77
N ALA A 46 5.48 -1.20 -2.84
CA ALA A 46 6.85 -0.71 -2.68
C ALA A 46 7.38 -0.99 -1.26
N ASN A 47 6.56 -0.81 -0.22
CA ASN A 47 6.93 -1.13 1.15
C ASN A 47 7.22 -2.63 1.32
N LEU A 48 6.41 -3.53 0.75
CA LEU A 48 6.69 -4.97 0.78
C LEU A 48 8.01 -5.34 0.09
N LYS A 49 8.36 -4.68 -1.01
CA LYS A 49 9.67 -4.86 -1.66
C LYS A 49 10.82 -4.40 -0.77
N GLN A 50 10.63 -3.34 0.01
CA GLN A 50 11.62 -2.86 0.97
C GLN A 50 11.76 -3.83 2.16
N ILE A 51 10.65 -4.40 2.64
CA ILE A 51 10.67 -5.47 3.65
C ILE A 51 11.41 -6.70 3.11
N TRP A 52 11.18 -7.10 1.86
CA TRP A 52 11.91 -8.20 1.23
C TRP A 52 13.41 -7.93 1.17
N ALA A 53 13.81 -6.73 0.74
CA ALA A 53 15.22 -6.37 0.72
C ALA A 53 15.85 -6.47 2.12
N ALA A 54 15.14 -6.01 3.16
CA ALA A 54 15.58 -6.16 4.55
C ALA A 54 15.67 -7.63 4.99
N LEU A 55 14.71 -8.48 4.60
CA LEU A 55 14.73 -9.93 4.88
C LEU A 55 15.95 -10.60 4.25
N VAL A 56 16.28 -10.26 3.00
CA VAL A 56 17.46 -10.79 2.30
C VAL A 56 18.74 -10.35 2.99
N LEU A 57 18.85 -9.07 3.37
CA LEU A 57 20.01 -8.56 4.11
C LEU A 57 20.17 -9.26 5.47
N TYR A 58 19.08 -9.41 6.21
CA TYR A 58 19.06 -10.17 7.47
C TYR A 58 19.55 -11.62 7.26
N ALA A 59 19.02 -12.29 6.24
CA ALA A 59 19.35 -13.68 5.93
C ALA A 59 20.83 -13.87 5.55
N GLN A 60 21.46 -12.89 4.91
CA GLN A 60 22.90 -12.94 4.60
C GLN A 60 23.76 -13.03 5.87
N GLU A 61 23.32 -12.40 6.96
CA GLU A 61 24.03 -12.44 8.25
C GLU A 61 23.60 -13.63 9.13
N HIS A 62 22.43 -14.23 8.86
CA HIS A 62 21.80 -15.28 9.67
C HIS A 62 21.71 -16.63 8.95
N GLN A 63 22.75 -17.00 8.18
CA GLN A 63 22.86 -18.31 7.51
C GLN A 63 21.65 -18.65 6.61
N GLY A 64 21.13 -17.66 5.90
CA GLY A 64 19.99 -17.81 5.00
C GLY A 64 18.62 -17.90 5.68
N ARG A 65 18.55 -17.71 7.01
CA ARG A 65 17.29 -17.75 7.76
C ARG A 65 16.70 -16.36 7.92
N PHE A 66 15.38 -16.27 7.79
CA PHE A 66 14.65 -15.04 8.11
C PHE A 66 14.38 -14.96 9.62
N PRO A 67 13.93 -13.79 10.13
CA PRO A 67 13.57 -13.64 11.53
C PRO A 67 12.59 -14.74 11.96
N PRO A 68 12.84 -15.44 13.08
CA PRO A 68 12.01 -16.55 13.53
C PRO A 68 10.71 -16.09 14.20
N GLY A 69 10.66 -14.85 14.70
CA GLY A 69 9.46 -14.27 15.30
C GLY A 69 8.42 -13.86 14.26
N ASN A 70 7.16 -13.71 14.68
CA ASN A 70 6.07 -13.21 13.83
C ASN A 70 6.01 -11.67 13.84
N ASP A 71 7.17 -11.03 13.91
CA ASP A 71 7.35 -9.60 14.00
C ASP A 71 8.45 -9.12 13.05
N LEU A 72 8.27 -7.90 12.55
CA LEU A 72 9.25 -7.25 11.67
C LEU A 72 10.29 -6.45 12.48
N ALA A 73 10.24 -6.53 13.82
CA ALA A 73 11.13 -5.75 14.68
C ALA A 73 12.62 -6.04 14.44
N PRO A 74 13.06 -7.30 14.19
CA PRO A 74 14.45 -7.60 13.88
C PRO A 74 14.95 -6.98 12.57
N LEU A 75 14.05 -6.52 11.69
CA LEU A 75 14.41 -5.89 10.42
C LEU A 75 14.64 -4.38 10.51
N LEU A 76 14.31 -3.73 11.63
CA LEU A 76 14.51 -2.28 11.81
C LEU A 76 15.91 -1.79 11.38
N PRO A 77 17.03 -2.43 11.77
CA PRO A 77 18.36 -1.97 11.35
C PRO A 77 18.63 -2.12 9.85
N TYR A 78 17.89 -2.97 9.14
CA TYR A 78 18.03 -3.20 7.69
C TYR A 78 17.01 -2.40 6.87
N LEU A 79 16.06 -1.73 7.52
CA LEU A 79 15.05 -0.90 6.87
C LEU A 79 15.56 0.53 6.68
N ARG A 80 15.18 1.14 5.55
CA ARG A 80 15.51 2.55 5.27
C ARG A 80 14.75 3.54 6.15
N SER A 81 13.57 3.15 6.64
CA SER A 81 12.70 3.95 7.50
C SER A 81 11.68 3.03 8.17
N GLU A 82 11.31 3.34 9.41
CA GLU A 82 10.23 2.63 10.12
C GLU A 82 8.86 2.85 9.47
N GLU A 83 8.70 3.93 8.69
CA GLU A 83 7.46 4.22 7.95
C GLU A 83 7.10 3.13 6.95
N VAL A 84 8.08 2.33 6.52
CA VAL A 84 7.88 1.18 5.63
C VAL A 84 6.95 0.14 6.24
N LEU A 85 6.98 0.00 7.58
CA LEU A 85 6.13 -0.92 8.33
C LEU A 85 4.69 -0.43 8.50
N HIS A 86 4.39 0.77 8.00
CA HIS A 86 3.06 1.36 8.06
C HIS A 86 2.42 1.44 6.68
N CYS A 87 1.13 1.12 6.62
CA CYS A 87 0.34 1.21 5.41
C CYS A 87 -0.15 2.64 5.21
N PRO A 88 -0.09 3.22 3.99
CA PRO A 88 -0.53 4.59 3.72
C PRO A 88 -2.04 4.81 3.82
N LEU A 89 -2.84 3.73 3.82
CA LEU A 89 -4.29 3.83 4.04
C LEU A 89 -4.61 4.05 5.53
N GLU A 90 -3.71 3.65 6.42
CA GLU A 90 -3.84 3.94 7.84
C GLU A 90 -3.44 5.40 8.09
N ALA A 91 -4.41 6.25 8.45
CA ALA A 91 -4.07 7.49 9.13
C ALA A 91 -3.24 7.11 10.37
N ARG A 92 -2.10 7.78 10.61
CA ARG A 92 -1.10 7.51 11.67
C ARG A 92 -1.69 7.60 13.09
N PHE A 93 -2.64 6.75 13.45
CA PHE A 93 -3.31 6.74 14.74
C PHE A 93 -3.11 5.38 15.40
N GLY A 94 -2.07 5.31 16.24
CA GLY A 94 -2.12 4.56 17.48
C GLY A 94 -2.02 3.03 17.41
N ARG A 95 -1.55 2.42 16.32
CA ARG A 95 -1.17 1.01 16.39
C ARG A 95 0.23 0.85 16.99
N ALA A 96 0.32 0.14 18.10
CA ALA A 96 1.59 -0.33 18.68
C ALA A 96 2.30 -1.36 17.78
N HIS A 97 1.62 -1.88 16.75
CA HIS A 97 2.12 -2.88 15.81
C HIS A 97 1.99 -2.36 14.36
N GLY A 98 2.96 -2.70 13.50
CA GLY A 98 2.94 -2.30 12.09
C GLY A 98 1.68 -2.76 11.35
N SER A 99 1.36 -2.11 10.22
CA SER A 99 0.19 -2.48 9.39
C SER A 99 0.43 -3.76 8.57
N TYR A 100 1.66 -4.27 8.58
CA TYR A 100 2.04 -5.54 7.96
C TYR A 100 2.23 -6.61 9.02
N VAL A 101 1.71 -7.78 8.72
CA VAL A 101 1.93 -9.01 9.48
C VAL A 101 2.97 -9.85 8.76
N TYR A 102 3.87 -10.45 9.53
CA TYR A 102 4.96 -11.28 9.05
C TYR A 102 4.88 -12.65 9.72
N GLN A 103 5.27 -13.68 8.98
CA GLN A 103 5.38 -15.03 9.49
C GLN A 103 6.84 -15.45 9.51
N GLY A 104 7.31 -15.78 10.71
CA GLY A 104 8.66 -16.29 10.92
C GLY A 104 8.80 -17.79 10.64
N GLY A 105 10.02 -18.28 10.78
CA GLY A 105 10.36 -19.70 10.65
C GLY A 105 10.76 -20.15 9.24
N PHE A 106 10.84 -19.21 8.30
CA PHE A 106 11.27 -19.46 6.92
C PHE A 106 12.68 -18.93 6.65
N GLY A 107 13.18 -19.17 5.44
CA GLY A 107 14.49 -18.72 4.97
C GLY A 107 14.54 -18.65 3.44
N LEU A 108 15.71 -18.35 2.90
CA LEU A 108 15.94 -18.23 1.45
C LEU A 108 15.62 -19.51 0.68
N ASP A 109 15.80 -20.68 1.31
CA ASP A 109 15.54 -22.00 0.71
C ASP A 109 14.08 -22.49 0.90
N SER A 110 13.20 -21.66 1.46
CA SER A 110 11.79 -22.02 1.66
C SER A 110 11.02 -22.07 0.34
N ASP A 111 9.91 -22.83 0.30
CA ASP A 111 9.08 -22.92 -0.90
C ASP A 111 8.66 -21.51 -1.38
N PRO A 112 8.96 -21.15 -2.65
CA PRO A 112 8.59 -19.88 -3.29
C PRO A 112 7.11 -19.45 -3.14
N ARG A 113 6.22 -20.40 -2.87
CA ARG A 113 4.76 -20.19 -2.73
C ARG A 113 4.32 -19.87 -1.32
N ILE A 114 5.24 -19.84 -0.35
CA ILE A 114 4.92 -19.50 1.03
C ILE A 114 4.74 -17.98 1.15
N PRO A 115 3.59 -17.50 1.67
CA PRO A 115 3.41 -16.10 2.00
C PRO A 115 4.21 -15.76 3.27
N LEU A 116 5.12 -14.78 3.18
CA LEU A 116 5.95 -14.32 4.28
C LEU A 116 5.35 -13.12 5.00
N ALA A 117 4.77 -12.17 4.27
CA ALA A 117 4.16 -10.99 4.87
C ALA A 117 2.95 -10.54 4.09
N ARG A 118 2.01 -9.86 4.74
CA ARG A 118 0.88 -9.21 4.07
C ARG A 118 0.50 -7.92 4.77
N CYS A 119 -0.11 -7.01 4.01
CA CYS A 119 -0.80 -5.88 4.62
C CYS A 119 -2.12 -6.36 5.21
N LEU A 120 -2.46 -5.91 6.43
CA LEU A 120 -3.78 -6.17 7.02
C LEU A 120 -4.87 -5.27 6.45
N GLN A 121 -4.48 -4.17 5.82
CA GLN A 121 -5.42 -3.18 5.35
C GLN A 121 -5.92 -3.53 3.96
N ASN A 122 -7.24 -3.46 3.78
CA ASN A 122 -7.87 -3.68 2.48
C ASN A 122 -7.70 -2.42 1.64
N HIS A 123 -7.01 -2.55 0.51
CA HIS A 123 -6.96 -1.52 -0.52
C HIS A 123 -7.85 -1.96 -1.68
N SER A 124 -8.85 -1.15 -2.02
CA SER A 124 -9.64 -1.33 -3.26
C SER A 124 -10.16 -2.77 -3.49
N GLY A 125 -10.50 -3.48 -2.41
CA GLY A 125 -11.05 -4.84 -2.45
C GLY A 125 -10.02 -5.95 -2.37
N GLY A 126 -8.82 -5.74 -1.81
CA GLY A 126 -7.84 -6.79 -1.57
C GLY A 126 -6.61 -6.39 -0.76
N HIS A 127 -5.67 -7.34 -0.68
CA HIS A 127 -4.43 -7.21 0.07
C HIS A 127 -3.22 -7.65 -0.75
N PRO A 128 -2.07 -6.96 -0.63
CA PRO A 128 -0.82 -7.44 -1.17
C PRO A 128 -0.15 -8.41 -0.21
N PHE A 129 0.40 -9.48 -0.78
CA PHE A 129 1.17 -10.52 -0.11
C PHE A 129 2.60 -10.53 -0.66
N LEU A 130 3.59 -10.60 0.23
CA LEU A 130 4.97 -10.90 -0.09
C LEU A 130 5.20 -12.40 0.08
N PHE A 131 5.85 -13.02 -0.90
CA PHE A 131 6.17 -14.44 -0.88
C PHE A 131 7.67 -14.69 -0.72
N ALA A 132 8.05 -15.93 -0.44
CA ALA A 132 9.44 -16.35 -0.28
C ALA A 132 10.29 -16.20 -1.56
N ASP A 133 9.67 -16.06 -2.73
CA ASP A 133 10.36 -15.69 -3.98
C ASP A 133 10.66 -14.18 -4.10
N GLY A 134 10.32 -13.39 -3.08
CA GLY A 134 10.44 -11.94 -3.06
C GLY A 134 9.40 -11.19 -3.88
N LYS A 135 8.43 -11.89 -4.49
CA LYS A 135 7.39 -11.24 -5.29
C LYS A 135 6.24 -10.79 -4.41
N GLY A 136 5.91 -9.51 -4.54
CA GLY A 136 4.64 -8.95 -4.08
C GLY A 136 3.52 -9.32 -5.06
N ARG A 137 2.53 -10.11 -4.63
CA ARG A 137 1.34 -10.46 -5.42
C ARG A 137 0.10 -9.89 -4.78
N TRP A 138 -0.82 -9.40 -5.61
CA TRP A 138 -2.09 -8.85 -5.15
C TRP A 138 -3.17 -9.93 -5.13
N PHE A 139 -3.92 -10.02 -4.04
CA PHE A 139 -5.07 -10.92 -3.93
C PHE A 139 -6.32 -10.14 -3.55
N PRO A 140 -7.43 -10.28 -4.31
CA PRO A 140 -8.70 -9.68 -3.93
C PRO A 140 -9.27 -10.38 -2.69
N GLU A 141 -10.02 -9.66 -1.88
CA GLU A 141 -10.62 -10.13 -0.61
C GLU A 141 -11.38 -11.46 -0.81
N ARG A 142 -12.21 -11.53 -1.85
CA ARG A 142 -13.00 -12.73 -2.21
C ARG A 142 -12.16 -13.97 -2.54
N PHE A 143 -10.88 -13.79 -2.84
CA PHE A 143 -9.97 -14.92 -3.05
C PHE A 143 -9.51 -15.50 -1.72
N GLN A 144 -9.31 -14.68 -0.69
CA GLN A 144 -8.95 -15.13 0.64
C GLN A 144 -10.05 -15.98 1.29
N GLU A 145 -11.32 -15.57 1.12
CA GLU A 145 -12.49 -16.34 1.59
C GLU A 145 -12.63 -17.72 0.95
N ARG A 146 -12.10 -17.90 -0.27
CA ARG A 146 -12.14 -19.17 -1.01
C ARG A 146 -10.91 -20.06 -0.76
N GLY A 147 -10.13 -19.78 0.28
CA GLY A 147 -8.90 -20.50 0.60
C GLY A 147 -7.68 -20.00 -0.16
N GLY A 148 -7.63 -18.71 -0.52
CA GLY A 148 -6.42 -18.06 -1.03
C GLY A 148 -5.25 -18.10 -0.04
N PRO A 149 -4.07 -17.53 -0.40
CA PRO A 149 -2.92 -17.56 0.49
C PRO A 149 -3.25 -16.87 1.80
N VAL A 150 -3.03 -17.59 2.91
CA VAL A 150 -3.14 -17.08 4.26
C VAL A 150 -1.77 -17.22 4.90
N LEU A 151 -1.37 -16.29 5.78
CA LEU A 151 -0.19 -16.51 6.61
C LEU A 151 -0.37 -17.84 7.36
N GLY A 152 0.57 -18.75 7.17
CA GLY A 152 0.56 -20.10 7.75
C GLY A 152 0.22 -21.21 6.76
N ILE A 153 -0.43 -20.90 5.64
CA ILE A 153 -0.95 -21.91 4.72
C ILE A 153 -0.25 -21.77 3.36
N PRO A 154 0.53 -22.78 2.92
CA PRO A 154 1.13 -22.79 1.60
C PRO A 154 0.06 -22.59 0.52
N PHE A 155 0.38 -21.79 -0.50
CA PHE A 155 -0.56 -21.58 -1.59
C PHE A 155 -0.60 -22.77 -2.54
N GLU A 156 -1.62 -23.62 -2.37
CA GLU A 156 -1.95 -24.74 -3.26
C GLU A 156 -2.53 -24.19 -4.57
N GLY A 157 -1.67 -23.80 -5.50
CA GLY A 157 -2.10 -23.33 -6.82
C GLY A 157 -2.83 -24.44 -7.58
N ARG A 158 -4.14 -24.30 -7.75
CA ARG A 158 -4.95 -25.08 -8.69
C ARG A 158 -5.06 -24.34 -10.02
#